data_AF-A0A534Q792-F1
#
_entry.id   AF-A0A534Q792-F1
#
_cell.length_a   1.000
_cell.length_b   1.000
_cell.length_c   1.000
_cell.angle_alpha   90.00
_cell.angle_beta   90.00
_cell.angle_gamma   90.00
#
_symmetry.space_group_name_H-M   'P 1'
#
loop_
_entity.id
_entity.type
_entity.pdbx_description
1 polymer ?
#
loop_
_entity_poly.entity_id
_entity_poly.type
_entity_poly.pdbx_seq_one_letter_code
_entity_poly.pdbx_strand_id
1 'polypeptide(L)'
;MLLRLQVYLSSRPARVGILAWVLLLTGPVDAREPRTLRLRFPRLAVPAGGNTEACVFLRVPLQKPFEVASWDIRTQSSGAGLGTLHFLVYVYTGERLAEFSKDAGRIVPSRGCLGLGPVDRDRRQLVASGFARTRGALPQGVALSLEPV
;
A
#
# COMPACT_ATOMS: atom_id res chain seq x y z
N MET A 1 21.73 -18.94 7.49
CA MET A 1 21.72 -20.42 7.35
C MET A 1 22.12 -20.73 5.92
N LEU A 2 23.41 -20.97 5.68
CA LEU A 2 23.99 -21.18 4.35
C LEU A 2 24.05 -22.68 4.07
N LEU A 3 23.27 -23.16 3.10
CA LEU A 3 23.37 -24.54 2.62
C LEU A 3 24.62 -24.66 1.74
N ARG A 4 25.63 -25.44 2.20
CA ARG A 4 26.71 -25.92 1.34
C ARG A 4 26.24 -27.17 0.61
N LEU A 5 26.01 -27.07 -0.69
CA LEU A 5 25.74 -28.22 -1.54
C LEU A 5 27.10 -28.77 -2.05
N GLN A 6 27.51 -29.94 -1.58
CA GLN A 6 28.63 -30.67 -2.18
C GLN A 6 28.09 -31.63 -3.24
N VAL A 7 28.44 -31.37 -4.51
CA VAL A 7 28.12 -32.26 -5.64
C VAL A 7 29.34 -33.15 -5.91
N TYR A 8 29.19 -34.45 -5.70
CA TYR A 8 30.16 -35.46 -6.12
C TYR A 8 29.99 -35.73 -7.63
N LEU A 9 30.97 -35.37 -8.46
CA LEU A 9 31.04 -35.84 -9.84
C LEU A 9 31.84 -37.15 -9.91
N SER A 10 31.13 -38.26 -10.10
CA SER A 10 31.71 -39.54 -10.52
C SER A 10 31.87 -39.54 -12.04
N SER A 11 33.11 -39.56 -12.52
CA SER A 11 33.43 -39.58 -13.94
C SER A 11 33.24 -40.97 -14.54
N ARG A 12 32.19 -41.15 -15.34
CA ARG A 12 32.13 -42.16 -16.40
C ARG A 12 31.83 -41.46 -17.74
N PRO A 13 32.59 -41.74 -18.82
CA PRO A 13 32.39 -41.08 -20.09
C PRO A 13 31.32 -41.84 -20.89
N ALA A 14 30.11 -41.32 -20.96
CA ALA A 14 29.16 -41.70 -22.00
C ALA A 14 28.03 -40.66 -22.12
N ARG A 15 27.90 -40.09 -23.32
CA ARG A 15 26.72 -39.37 -23.82
C ARG A 15 26.42 -38.03 -23.13
N VAL A 16 27.33 -37.07 -23.33
CA VAL A 16 27.02 -35.65 -23.17
C VAL A 16 26.24 -35.21 -24.40
N GLY A 17 24.92 -35.10 -24.27
CA GLY A 17 24.06 -34.60 -25.33
C GLY A 17 22.72 -34.20 -24.77
N ILE A 18 22.51 -32.88 -24.67
CA ILE A 18 21.20 -32.23 -24.48
C ILE A 18 20.62 -32.31 -23.06
N LEU A 19 21.26 -31.66 -22.07
CA LEU A 19 20.58 -31.28 -20.82
C LEU A 19 20.97 -29.88 -20.30
N ALA A 20 21.86 -29.17 -21.00
CA ALA A 20 22.38 -27.87 -20.55
C ALA A 20 21.53 -26.65 -20.97
N TRP A 21 20.49 -26.81 -21.79
CA TRP A 21 19.75 -25.67 -22.35
C TRP A 21 18.59 -25.14 -21.49
N VAL A 22 18.10 -25.90 -20.51
CA VAL A 22 16.91 -25.48 -19.72
C VAL A 22 17.28 -24.51 -18.58
N LEU A 23 18.54 -24.44 -18.15
CA LEU A 23 18.95 -23.60 -17.02
C LEU A 23 19.27 -22.14 -17.38
N LEU A 24 19.38 -21.81 -18.68
CA LEU A 24 19.78 -20.47 -19.14
C LEU A 24 18.62 -19.48 -19.35
N LEU A 25 17.37 -19.90 -19.12
CA LEU A 25 16.19 -19.02 -19.25
C LEU A 25 15.78 -18.33 -17.94
N THR A 26 16.52 -18.55 -16.84
CA THR A 26 16.35 -17.76 -15.61
C THR A 26 17.15 -16.46 -15.73
N GLY A 27 16.71 -15.57 -16.64
CA GLY A 27 17.17 -14.19 -16.65
C GLY A 27 16.99 -13.58 -15.25
N PRO A 28 17.84 -12.64 -14.83
CA PRO A 28 17.68 -11.99 -13.54
C PRO A 28 16.28 -11.39 -13.51
N VAL A 29 15.43 -11.90 -12.62
CA VAL A 29 14.23 -11.18 -12.21
C VAL A 29 14.78 -9.90 -11.61
N ASP A 30 14.58 -8.80 -12.34
CA ASP A 30 14.96 -7.46 -11.90
C ASP A 30 14.18 -7.20 -10.61
N ALA A 31 14.82 -7.51 -9.48
CA ALA A 31 14.26 -7.34 -8.15
C ALA A 31 14.23 -5.84 -7.88
N ARG A 32 13.20 -5.19 -8.43
CA ARG A 32 12.99 -3.76 -8.33
C ARG A 32 13.02 -3.39 -6.85
N GLU A 33 13.93 -2.48 -6.51
CA GLU A 33 14.11 -2.05 -5.13
C GLU A 33 12.77 -1.57 -4.55
N PRO A 34 12.38 -2.00 -3.33
CA PRO A 34 11.13 -1.60 -2.72
C PRO A 34 11.02 -0.08 -2.61
N ARG A 35 10.08 0.50 -3.36
CA ARG A 35 9.78 1.94 -3.30
C ARG A 35 8.76 2.19 -2.19
N THR A 36 8.93 3.29 -1.45
CA THR A 36 8.00 3.68 -0.37
C THR A 36 7.28 4.98 -0.73
N LEU A 37 5.94 4.95 -0.68
CA LEU A 37 5.12 6.16 -0.74
C LEU A 37 4.79 6.63 0.69
N ARG A 38 5.13 7.87 1.01
CA ARG A 38 4.83 8.47 2.32
C ARG A 38 3.68 9.44 2.18
N LEU A 39 2.51 9.03 2.65
CA LEU A 39 1.32 9.87 2.72
C LEU A 39 1.13 10.40 4.14
N ARG A 40 0.55 11.59 4.27
CA ARG A 40 0.26 12.21 5.56
C ARG A 40 -1.15 12.76 5.58
N PHE A 41 -1.87 12.45 6.65
CA PHE A 41 -3.12 13.15 6.94
C PHE A 41 -2.78 14.61 7.32
N PRO A 42 -3.46 15.62 6.75
CA PRO A 42 -3.18 17.02 7.09
C PRO A 42 -3.47 17.29 8.57
N ARG A 43 -2.91 18.37 9.12
CA ARG A 43 -3.14 18.71 10.54
C ARG A 43 -4.63 19.02 10.76
N LEU A 44 -5.24 18.34 11.72
CA LEU A 44 -6.63 18.53 12.14
C LEU A 44 -6.65 19.13 13.54
N ALA A 45 -7.43 20.20 13.73
CA ALA A 45 -7.80 20.67 15.05
C ALA A 45 -8.95 19.79 15.58
N VAL A 46 -8.73 19.17 16.75
CA VAL A 46 -9.76 18.35 17.41
C VAL A 46 -10.30 19.13 18.61
N PRO A 47 -11.60 19.39 18.69
CA PRO A 47 -12.21 20.06 19.85
C PRO A 47 -11.98 19.24 21.13
N ALA A 48 -11.82 19.93 22.26
CA ALA A 48 -11.71 19.27 23.56
C ALA A 48 -12.97 18.43 23.86
N GLY A 49 -12.77 17.19 24.31
CA GLY A 49 -13.86 16.23 24.60
C GLY A 49 -14.61 15.71 23.37
N GLY A 50 -14.22 16.12 22.16
CA GLY A 50 -14.88 15.71 20.91
C GLY A 50 -14.37 14.37 20.40
N ASN A 51 -15.28 13.55 19.85
CA ASN A 51 -14.94 12.42 19.00
C ASN A 51 -15.10 12.84 17.52
N THR A 52 -14.00 13.33 16.93
CA THR A 52 -14.02 13.88 15.57
C THR A 52 -13.67 12.80 14.54
N GLU A 53 -14.58 12.57 13.60
CA GLU A 53 -14.29 11.82 12.39
C GLU A 53 -14.09 12.79 11.22
N ALA A 54 -12.95 12.68 10.54
CA ALA A 54 -12.55 13.59 9.49
C ALA A 54 -11.90 12.83 8.34
N CYS A 55 -12.18 13.30 7.13
CA CYS A 55 -11.79 12.64 5.91
C CYS A 55 -11.03 13.59 4.99
N VAL A 56 -10.10 13.04 4.22
CA VAL A 56 -9.35 13.79 3.22
C VAL A 56 -9.20 12.91 1.99
N PHE A 57 -9.38 13.51 0.81
CA PHE A 57 -9.01 12.87 -0.43
C PHE A 57 -7.58 13.30 -0.80
N LEU A 58 -6.71 12.33 -1.08
CA LEU A 58 -5.35 12.57 -1.53
C LEU A 58 -5.15 11.93 -2.89
N ARG A 59 -4.78 12.75 -3.89
CA ARG A 59 -4.24 12.22 -5.14
C ARG A 59 -2.79 11.78 -4.89
N VAL A 60 -2.50 10.53 -5.19
CA VAL A 60 -1.13 10.00 -5.10
C VAL A 60 -0.39 10.39 -6.37
N PRO A 61 0.75 11.11 -6.30
CA PRO A 61 1.47 11.58 -7.48
C PRO A 61 2.30 10.46 -8.12
N LEU A 62 1.62 9.47 -8.70
CA LEU A 62 2.24 8.35 -9.39
C LEU A 62 2.52 8.71 -10.85
N GLN A 63 3.70 8.36 -11.36
CA GLN A 63 4.03 8.44 -12.79
C GLN A 63 3.99 7.08 -13.48
N LYS A 64 4.01 6.00 -12.70
CA LYS A 64 3.98 4.60 -13.14
C LYS A 64 3.15 3.79 -12.14
N PRO A 65 2.60 2.63 -12.54
CA PRO A 65 1.90 1.75 -11.62
C PRO A 65 2.73 1.46 -10.37
N PHE A 66 2.06 1.43 -9.22
CA PHE A 66 2.66 1.16 -7.93
C PHE A 66 1.97 -0.03 -7.24
N GLU A 67 2.73 -1.10 -7.06
CA GLU A 67 2.27 -2.31 -6.39
C GLU A 67 2.43 -2.18 -4.87
N VAL A 68 1.33 -2.04 -4.16
CA VAL A 68 1.30 -2.01 -2.69
C VAL A 68 1.29 -3.43 -2.17
N ALA A 69 2.42 -3.88 -1.62
CA ALA A 69 2.53 -5.18 -0.96
C ALA A 69 2.47 -5.09 0.58
N SER A 70 2.76 -3.91 1.16
CA SER A 70 2.76 -3.69 2.61
C SER A 70 2.53 -2.23 2.98
N TRP A 71 2.22 -1.99 4.26
CA TRP A 71 1.98 -0.66 4.82
C TRP A 71 2.47 -0.53 6.27
N ASP A 72 2.80 0.71 6.67
CA ASP A 72 3.10 1.12 8.06
C ASP A 72 2.29 2.41 8.35
N ILE A 73 1.26 2.28 9.19
CA ILE A 73 0.43 3.38 9.66
C ILE A 73 1.00 3.89 10.98
N ARG A 74 1.20 5.20 11.08
CA ARG A 74 1.67 5.87 12.29
C ARG A 74 0.74 7.03 12.62
N THR A 75 0.04 6.93 13.74
CA THR A 75 -0.82 7.99 14.28
C THR A 75 -0.17 8.62 15.50
N GLN A 76 -0.54 9.87 15.78
CA GLN A 76 -0.07 10.59 16.95
C GLN A 76 -1.08 10.46 18.10
N SER A 77 -0.57 10.46 19.32
CA SER A 77 -1.33 10.61 20.57
C SER A 77 -0.61 11.67 21.40
N SER A 78 -1.36 12.56 22.04
CA SER A 78 -0.77 13.59 22.91
C SER A 78 -0.50 13.09 24.34
N GLY A 79 -0.88 11.84 24.66
CA GLY A 79 -0.80 11.30 26.03
C GLY A 79 -1.87 11.83 27.00
N ALA A 80 -2.51 12.97 26.68
CA ALA A 80 -3.58 13.60 27.46
C ALA A 80 -4.99 13.16 27.01
N GLY A 81 -5.15 11.89 26.62
CA GLY A 81 -6.43 11.34 26.16
C GLY A 81 -6.83 11.70 24.72
N LEU A 82 -6.06 12.53 24.01
CA LEU A 82 -6.24 12.77 22.58
C LEU A 82 -5.37 11.82 21.76
N GLY A 83 -6.00 11.04 20.89
CA GLY A 83 -5.32 10.17 19.95
C GLY A 83 -6.27 9.65 18.88
N THR A 84 -5.70 9.08 17.82
CA THR A 84 -6.49 8.42 16.78
C THR A 84 -6.99 7.07 17.28
N LEU A 85 -8.31 6.91 17.36
CA LEU A 85 -8.94 5.62 17.67
C LEU A 85 -8.86 4.65 16.49
N HIS A 86 -9.22 5.13 15.29
CA HIS A 86 -9.16 4.36 14.04
C HIS A 86 -8.66 5.24 12.90
N PHE A 87 -7.74 4.70 12.11
CA PHE A 87 -7.26 5.29 10.87
C PHE A 87 -7.57 4.32 9.73
N LEU A 88 -8.34 4.78 8.75
CA LEU A 88 -8.81 3.97 7.62
C LEU A 88 -8.28 4.56 6.32
N VAL A 89 -7.75 3.71 5.46
CA VAL A 89 -7.27 4.08 4.12
C VAL A 89 -8.10 3.35 3.09
N TYR A 90 -8.75 4.12 2.24
CA TYR A 90 -9.55 3.62 1.14
C TYR A 90 -8.88 3.95 -0.20
N VAL A 91 -9.04 3.05 -1.17
CA VAL A 91 -8.82 3.35 -2.59
C VAL A 91 -10.18 3.55 -3.25
N TYR A 92 -10.33 4.65 -3.96
CA TYR A 92 -11.53 4.93 -4.74
C TYR A 92 -11.51 4.13 -6.05
N THR A 93 -12.62 3.49 -6.37
CA THR A 93 -12.81 2.60 -7.53
C THR A 93 -14.05 2.99 -8.35
N GLY A 94 -14.59 4.18 -8.11
CA GLY A 94 -15.66 4.77 -8.90
C GLY A 94 -15.14 5.46 -10.17
N GLU A 95 -16.05 6.11 -10.89
CA GLU A 95 -15.80 6.65 -12.22
C GLU A 95 -15.65 8.18 -12.23
N ARG A 96 -16.02 8.83 -11.12
CA ARG A 96 -16.11 10.29 -10.99
C ARG A 96 -14.93 10.89 -10.24
N LEU A 97 -13.72 10.34 -10.44
CA LEU A 97 -12.49 10.74 -9.75
C LEU A 97 -12.21 12.25 -9.86
N ALA A 98 -12.47 12.84 -11.03
CA ALA A 98 -12.21 14.26 -11.29
C ALA A 98 -12.98 15.20 -10.34
N GLU A 99 -14.10 14.76 -9.78
CA GLU A 99 -14.92 15.58 -8.89
C GLU A 99 -14.34 15.74 -7.49
N PHE A 100 -13.43 14.84 -7.08
CA PHE A 100 -12.67 15.01 -5.85
C PHE A 100 -11.67 16.17 -5.93
N SER A 101 -11.34 16.68 -7.12
CA SER A 101 -10.37 17.77 -7.27
C SER A 101 -10.74 19.02 -6.48
N LYS A 102 -12.04 19.29 -6.30
CA LYS A 102 -12.56 20.41 -5.49
C LYS A 102 -12.22 20.28 -4.00
N ASP A 103 -12.03 19.06 -3.53
CA ASP A 103 -11.79 18.71 -2.12
C ASP A 103 -10.39 18.12 -1.88
N ALA A 104 -9.54 18.08 -2.91
CA ALA A 104 -8.23 17.45 -2.81
C ALA A 104 -7.37 18.13 -1.73
N GLY A 105 -6.92 17.34 -0.76
CA GLY A 105 -6.14 17.83 0.39
C GLY A 105 -6.95 18.58 1.45
N ARG A 106 -8.23 18.86 1.21
CA ARG A 106 -9.13 19.51 2.18
C ARG A 106 -9.62 18.48 3.18
N ILE A 107 -9.54 18.82 4.47
CA ILE A 107 -10.14 18.01 5.53
C ILE A 107 -11.63 18.32 5.59
N VAL A 108 -12.46 17.29 5.52
CA VAL A 108 -13.91 17.35 5.65
C VAL A 108 -14.32 16.57 6.91
N PRO A 109 -14.79 17.23 7.98
CA PRO A 109 -15.41 16.56 9.11
C PRO A 109 -16.66 15.83 8.63
N SER A 110 -16.65 14.50 8.66
CA SER A 110 -17.72 13.70 8.08
C SER A 110 -17.68 12.26 8.60
N ARG A 111 -18.80 11.81 9.16
CA ARG A 111 -18.97 10.42 9.55
C ARG A 111 -18.95 9.51 8.32
N GLY A 112 -18.13 8.46 8.35
CA GLY A 112 -17.92 7.52 7.26
C GLY A 112 -17.36 8.14 5.97
N CYS A 113 -16.90 9.40 6.00
CA CYS A 113 -16.58 10.20 4.81
C CYS A 113 -17.73 10.39 3.82
N LEU A 114 -18.98 10.25 4.26
CA LEU A 114 -20.16 10.37 3.40
C LEU A 114 -20.39 11.79 2.85
N GLY A 115 -19.70 12.79 3.39
CA GLY A 115 -19.74 14.18 2.96
C GLY A 115 -18.59 14.59 2.02
N LEU A 116 -17.62 13.71 1.75
CA LEU A 116 -16.49 13.98 0.87
C LEU A 116 -16.70 13.37 -0.54
N GLY A 117 -16.54 14.17 -1.59
CA GLY A 117 -16.50 13.67 -2.97
C GLY A 117 -17.86 13.47 -3.68
N PRO A 118 -17.87 12.69 -4.77
CA PRO A 118 -18.99 12.54 -5.70
C PRO A 118 -20.11 11.61 -5.16
N VAL A 119 -21.18 11.46 -5.93
CA VAL A 119 -22.30 10.58 -5.58
C VAL A 119 -21.90 9.10 -5.44
N ASP A 120 -20.87 8.67 -6.18
CA ASP A 120 -20.37 7.29 -6.17
C ASP A 120 -19.17 7.11 -5.22
N ARG A 121 -18.99 8.02 -4.23
CA ARG A 121 -17.90 7.96 -3.23
C ARG A 121 -17.77 6.62 -2.52
N ASP A 122 -18.87 5.88 -2.38
CA ASP A 122 -18.91 4.58 -1.73
C ASP A 122 -18.37 3.44 -2.60
N ARG A 123 -18.09 3.69 -3.89
CA ARG A 123 -17.23 2.83 -4.71
C ARG A 123 -15.78 3.00 -4.27
N ARG A 124 -15.47 2.38 -3.14
CA ARG A 124 -14.15 2.40 -2.52
C ARG A 124 -13.87 1.09 -1.81
N GLN A 125 -12.60 0.71 -1.77
CA GLN A 125 -12.13 -0.48 -1.07
C GLN A 125 -11.29 -0.08 0.13
N LEU A 126 -11.56 -0.66 1.30
CA LEU A 126 -10.68 -0.52 2.46
C LEU A 126 -9.41 -1.33 2.21
N VAL A 127 -8.25 -0.67 2.20
CA VAL A 127 -6.96 -1.31 1.87
C VAL A 127 -6.00 -1.33 3.06
N ALA A 128 -6.20 -0.45 4.04
CA ALA A 128 -5.45 -0.47 5.27
C ALA A 128 -6.30 0.11 6.42
N SER A 129 -6.11 -0.44 7.62
CA SER A 129 -6.67 0.11 8.85
C SER A 129 -5.69 -0.05 10.00
N GLY A 130 -5.71 0.87 10.96
CA GLY A 130 -4.89 0.73 12.15
C GLY A 130 -5.07 1.87 13.15
N PHE A 131 -4.30 1.78 14.22
CA PHE A 131 -4.17 2.80 15.27
C PHE A 131 -2.74 2.77 15.81
N ALA A 132 -2.33 3.84 16.50
CA ALA A 132 -0.95 4.01 16.99
C ALA A 132 0.09 3.69 15.89
N ARG A 133 0.92 2.67 16.10
CA ARG A 133 1.77 2.11 15.05
C ARG A 133 1.22 0.75 14.63
N THR A 134 0.79 0.64 13.38
CA THR A 134 0.27 -0.61 12.81
C THR A 134 1.03 -0.93 11.52
N ARG A 135 1.48 -2.17 11.36
CA ARG A 135 2.04 -2.67 10.09
C ARG A 135 1.15 -3.76 9.52
N GLY A 136 1.08 -3.84 8.21
CA GLY A 136 0.41 -4.93 7.51
C GLY A 136 1.11 -5.26 6.19
N ALA A 137 0.85 -6.45 5.70
CA ALA A 137 1.36 -6.94 4.42
C ALA A 137 0.32 -7.83 3.77
N LEU A 138 0.28 -7.82 2.45
CA LEU A 138 -0.47 -8.79 1.67
C LEU A 138 0.29 -10.13 1.63
N PRO A 139 -0.39 -11.25 1.34
CA PRO A 139 0.26 -12.54 1.14
C PRO A 139 1.36 -12.47 0.08
N GLN A 140 2.35 -13.35 0.18
CA GLN A 140 3.42 -13.43 -0.80
C GLN A 140 2.86 -13.66 -2.20
N GLY A 141 3.33 -12.88 -3.18
CA GLY A 141 2.86 -12.94 -4.56
C GLY A 141 1.58 -12.13 -4.83
N VAL A 142 1.01 -11.45 -3.82
CA VAL A 142 -0.16 -10.59 -3.96
C VAL A 142 0.23 -9.13 -3.73
N ALA A 143 -0.28 -8.25 -4.59
CA ALA A 143 -0.16 -6.81 -4.45
C ALA A 143 -1.48 -6.12 -4.83
N LEU A 144 -1.72 -4.96 -4.24
CA LEU A 144 -2.74 -4.03 -4.72
C LEU A 144 -2.08 -3.07 -5.69
N SER A 145 -2.53 -3.08 -6.96
CA SER A 145 -2.03 -2.16 -7.96
C SER A 145 -2.69 -0.78 -7.84
N LEU A 146 -1.88 0.27 -7.82
CA LEU A 146 -2.32 1.66 -7.91
C LEU A 146 -1.88 2.24 -9.25
N GLU A 147 -2.87 2.63 -10.06
CA GLU A 147 -2.65 3.23 -11.36
C GLU A 147 -2.43 4.76 -11.26
N PRO A 148 -1.59 5.35 -12.13
CA PRO A 148 -1.51 6.80 -12.30
C PRO A 148 -2.84 7.42 -12.77
N VAL A 149 -3.17 8.63 -12.27
CA VAL A 149 -4.43 9.35 -12.52
C VAL A 149 -4.28 10.87 -12.54
#